data_AF-A0A0K8NUH2-F1
#
_entry.id   AF-A0A0K8NUH2-F1
#
_cell.length_a   1.000
_cell.length_b   1.000
_cell.length_c   1.000
_cell.angle_alpha   90.00
_cell.angle_beta   90.00
_cell.angle_gamma   90.00
#
_symmetry.space_group_name_H-M   'P 1'
#
loop_
_entity.id
_entity.type
_entity.pdbx_description
1 polymer ?
#
loop_
_entity_poly.entity_id
_entity_poly.type
_entity_poly.pdbx_seq_one_letter_code
_entity_poly.pdbx_strand_id
1 'polypeptide(L)'
;MLGMLLSERQRLQITPKGLHPSIEAIVAAIKAQLDEIEDQMVGHVKEHFGELDRLLQSASGIGPVASATLIAELPELGRLNRREIAALVGIAPMANDSGSSKGRRRIQGGRFDVRRVLYMAALTASRRNPTIKTFYDRLIAAGKLPKVALVACMRKLLTTLNAMVRTNKPWDNSLHGA
;
A
#
# COMPACT_ATOMS: atom_id res chain seq x y z
N MET A 1 12.80 -2.82 12.94
CA MET A 1 13.77 -3.26 11.90
C MET A 1 13.86 -2.34 10.68
N LEU A 2 12.77 -1.91 10.05
CA LEU A 2 12.82 -1.03 8.87
C LEU A 2 13.52 0.33 9.10
N GLY A 3 13.29 0.96 10.26
CA GLY A 3 14.00 2.19 10.64
C GLY A 3 15.51 1.97 10.84
N MET A 4 15.90 0.81 11.38
CA MET A 4 17.31 0.43 11.54
C MET A 4 17.96 0.23 10.17
N LEU A 5 17.30 -0.48 9.25
CA LEU A 5 17.79 -0.67 7.88
C LEU A 5 18.00 0.67 7.16
N LEU A 6 17.07 1.62 7.33
CA LEU A 6 17.22 2.96 6.76
C LEU A 6 18.43 3.69 7.37
N SER A 7 18.58 3.62 8.69
CA SER A 7 19.70 4.24 9.40
C SER A 7 21.05 3.70 8.93
N GLU A 8 21.19 2.38 8.77
CA GLU A 8 22.43 1.77 8.28
C GLU A 8 22.72 2.10 6.82
N ARG A 9 21.70 2.15 5.97
CA ARG A 9 21.87 2.61 4.58
C ARG A 9 22.33 4.06 4.51
N GLN A 10 21.82 4.92 5.39
CA GLN A 10 22.27 6.31 5.47
C GLN A 10 23.71 6.41 5.96
N ARG A 11 24.11 5.60 6.96
CA ARG A 11 25.52 5.50 7.39
C ARG A 11 26.44 5.13 6.23
N LEU A 12 26.07 4.11 5.45
CA LEU A 12 26.86 3.67 4.30
C LEU A 12 27.16 4.81 3.30
N GLN A 13 26.24 5.77 3.13
CA GLN A 13 26.43 6.90 2.23
C GLN A 13 27.45 7.93 2.71
N ILE A 14 27.68 8.04 4.02
CA ILE A 14 28.55 9.07 4.63
C ILE A 14 29.88 8.50 5.16
N THR A 15 29.98 7.19 5.31
CA THR A 15 31.17 6.52 5.87
C THR A 15 32.24 6.25 4.80
N PRO A 16 33.56 6.36 5.12
CA PRO A 16 34.63 5.95 4.23
C PRO A 16 34.54 4.47 3.78
N LYS A 17 34.95 4.20 2.54
CA LYS A 17 34.83 2.86 1.90
C LYS A 17 35.45 1.73 2.70
N GLY A 18 36.54 1.98 3.43
CA GLY A 18 37.22 0.96 4.24
C GLY A 18 36.36 0.38 5.38
N LEU A 19 35.30 1.08 5.80
CA LEU A 19 34.39 0.64 6.87
C LEU A 19 33.06 0.09 6.32
N HIS A 20 32.84 0.11 4.99
CA HIS A 20 31.64 -0.41 4.36
C HIS A 20 31.35 -1.89 4.68
N PRO A 21 32.35 -2.80 4.70
CA PRO A 21 32.07 -4.22 4.94
C PRO A 21 31.32 -4.51 6.24
N SER A 22 31.63 -3.76 7.31
CA SER A 22 30.95 -3.90 8.60
C SER A 22 29.49 -3.44 8.53
N ILE A 23 29.22 -2.30 7.90
CA ILE A 23 27.86 -1.77 7.73
C ILE A 23 27.03 -2.68 6.81
N GLU A 24 27.63 -3.19 5.73
CA GLU A 24 26.98 -4.12 4.81
C GLU A 24 26.60 -5.43 5.49
N ALA A 25 27.45 -5.95 6.39
CA ALA A 25 27.13 -7.13 7.19
C ALA A 25 25.90 -6.89 8.10
N ILE A 26 25.82 -5.72 8.74
CA ILE A 26 24.64 -5.36 9.56
C ILE A 26 23.40 -5.22 8.69
N VAL A 27 23.50 -4.56 7.53
CA VAL A 27 22.40 -4.43 6.57
C VAL A 27 21.90 -5.81 6.12
N ALA A 28 22.80 -6.75 5.86
CA ALA A 28 22.46 -8.11 5.47
C ALA A 28 21.75 -8.86 6.61
N ALA A 29 22.23 -8.75 7.85
CA ALA A 29 21.60 -9.36 9.02
C ALA A 29 20.18 -8.82 9.25
N ILE A 30 19.99 -7.49 9.17
CA ILE A 30 18.67 -6.87 9.33
C ILE A 30 17.70 -7.32 8.22
N LYS A 31 18.18 -7.46 6.98
CA LYS A 31 17.37 -7.98 5.87
C LYS A 31 16.94 -9.42 6.11
N ALA A 32 17.86 -10.29 6.50
CA ALA A 32 17.54 -11.70 6.77
C ALA A 32 16.46 -11.83 7.86
N GLN A 33 16.54 -11.02 8.93
CA GLN A 33 15.51 -11.00 9.97
C GLN A 33 14.17 -10.46 9.48
N LEU A 34 14.17 -9.45 8.60
CA LEU A 34 12.94 -8.96 7.99
C LEU A 34 12.29 -10.03 7.11
N ASP A 35 13.08 -10.71 6.28
CA ASP A 35 12.60 -11.77 5.39
C ASP A 35 12.00 -12.94 6.20
N GLU A 36 12.67 -13.36 7.28
CA GLU A 36 12.15 -14.41 8.18
C GLU A 36 10.81 -14.02 8.82
N ILE A 37 10.68 -12.79 9.32
CA ILE A 37 9.42 -12.30 9.93
C ILE A 37 8.32 -12.18 8.87
N GLU A 38 8.65 -11.70 7.66
CA GLU A 38 7.70 -11.62 6.56
C GLU A 38 7.18 -13.02 6.17
N ASP A 39 8.06 -14.02 6.10
CA ASP A 39 7.69 -15.41 5.82
C ASP A 39 6.80 -16.01 6.91
N GLN A 40 7.12 -15.78 8.20
CA GLN A 40 6.29 -16.22 9.32
C GLN A 40 4.89 -15.59 9.27
N MET A 41 4.81 -14.28 8.99
CA MET A 41 3.55 -13.56 8.86
C MET A 41 2.71 -14.11 7.70
N VAL A 42 3.33 -14.33 6.54
CA VAL A 42 2.66 -14.89 5.36
C VAL A 42 2.20 -16.34 5.62
N GLY A 43 3.01 -17.14 6.31
CA GLY A 43 2.66 -18.50 6.73
C GLY A 43 1.41 -18.51 7.62
N HIS A 44 1.40 -17.67 8.66
CA HIS A 44 0.27 -17.54 9.59
C HIS A 44 -1.03 -17.12 8.88
N VAL A 45 -0.94 -16.16 7.95
CA VAL A 45 -2.10 -15.72 7.16
C VAL A 45 -2.62 -16.81 6.23
N LYS A 46 -1.74 -17.57 5.59
CA LYS A 46 -2.17 -18.71 4.74
C LYS A 46 -2.89 -19.78 5.54
N GLU A 47 -2.42 -20.06 6.75
CA GLU A 47 -2.99 -21.08 7.63
C GLU A 47 -4.39 -20.67 8.16
N HIS A 48 -4.53 -19.44 8.65
CA HIS A 48 -5.76 -19.03 9.34
C HIS A 48 -6.73 -18.20 8.48
N PHE A 49 -6.25 -17.56 7.41
CA PHE A 49 -7.01 -16.62 6.59
C PHE A 49 -6.88 -16.89 5.09
N GLY A 50 -6.53 -18.11 4.68
CA GLY A 50 -6.16 -18.45 3.30
C GLY A 50 -7.23 -18.14 2.23
N GLU A 51 -8.52 -18.15 2.58
CA GLU A 51 -9.59 -17.73 1.64
C GLU A 51 -9.58 -16.23 1.40
N LEU A 52 -9.55 -15.43 2.46
CA LEU A 52 -9.46 -13.98 2.38
C LEU A 52 -8.16 -13.55 1.72
N ASP A 53 -7.05 -14.22 2.02
CA ASP A 53 -5.76 -13.97 1.41
C ASP A 53 -5.79 -14.18 -0.11
N ARG A 54 -6.31 -15.32 -0.58
CA ARG A 54 -6.50 -15.60 -2.01
C ARG A 54 -7.44 -14.59 -2.67
N LEU A 55 -8.50 -14.19 -1.97
CA LEU A 55 -9.43 -13.19 -2.47
C LEU A 55 -8.74 -11.84 -2.70
N LEU A 56 -7.96 -11.35 -1.74
CA LEU A 56 -7.23 -10.08 -1.85
C LEU A 56 -6.14 -10.14 -2.91
N GLN A 57 -5.35 -11.23 -2.95
CA GLN A 57 -4.26 -11.40 -3.92
C GLN A 57 -4.74 -11.62 -5.36
N SER A 58 -6.03 -11.93 -5.58
CA SER A 58 -6.60 -11.95 -6.94
C SER A 58 -6.50 -10.58 -7.65
N ALA A 59 -6.40 -9.48 -6.90
CA ALA A 59 -6.16 -8.16 -7.44
C ALA A 59 -4.67 -7.97 -7.79
N SER A 60 -4.35 -7.92 -9.09
CA SER A 60 -2.97 -7.66 -9.53
C SER A 60 -2.41 -6.38 -8.89
N GLY A 61 -1.28 -6.52 -8.19
CA GLY A 61 -0.65 -5.48 -7.38
C GLY A 61 -0.74 -5.72 -5.87
N ILE A 62 -1.63 -6.60 -5.40
CA ILE A 62 -1.65 -7.08 -4.01
C ILE A 62 -0.84 -8.37 -3.91
N GLY A 63 0.30 -8.29 -3.22
CA GLY A 63 1.13 -9.46 -2.90
C GLY A 63 0.93 -9.95 -1.46
N PRO A 64 1.66 -11.01 -1.05
CA PRO A 64 1.48 -11.65 0.26
C PRO A 64 1.61 -10.70 1.44
N VAL A 65 2.68 -9.90 1.49
CA VAL A 65 2.87 -8.88 2.55
C VAL A 65 1.74 -7.86 2.56
N ALA A 66 1.24 -7.46 1.39
CA ALA A 66 0.17 -6.49 1.31
C ALA A 66 -1.18 -7.05 1.79
N SER A 67 -1.48 -8.27 1.41
CA SER A 67 -2.65 -9.00 1.87
C SER A 67 -2.59 -9.24 3.38
N ALA A 68 -1.47 -9.75 3.89
CA ALA A 68 -1.25 -9.98 5.32
C ALA A 68 -1.42 -8.70 6.14
N THR A 69 -0.84 -7.57 5.68
CA THR A 69 -1.01 -6.27 6.34
C THR A 69 -2.48 -5.86 6.38
N LEU A 70 -3.24 -6.02 5.28
CA LEU A 70 -4.66 -5.66 5.24
C LEU A 70 -5.49 -6.55 6.16
N ILE A 71 -5.18 -7.84 6.25
CA ILE A 71 -5.88 -8.78 7.12
C ILE A 71 -5.64 -8.44 8.60
N ALA A 72 -4.39 -8.17 8.97
CA ALA A 72 -4.02 -7.87 10.36
C ALA A 72 -4.46 -6.46 10.81
N GLU A 73 -4.23 -5.45 9.98
CA GLU A 73 -4.35 -4.03 10.36
C GLU A 73 -5.64 -3.37 9.85
N LEU A 74 -6.53 -4.10 9.18
CA LEU A 74 -7.79 -3.58 8.65
C LEU A 74 -8.98 -4.56 8.81
N PRO A 75 -9.36 -4.93 10.06
CA PRO A 75 -10.46 -5.86 10.32
C PRO A 75 -11.83 -5.35 9.85
N GLU A 76 -11.97 -4.05 9.55
CA GLU A 76 -13.20 -3.46 9.04
C GLU A 76 -13.37 -3.60 7.52
N LEU A 77 -12.38 -4.16 6.82
CA LEU A 77 -12.42 -4.42 5.39
C LEU A 77 -13.62 -5.32 5.05
N GLY A 78 -14.44 -4.86 4.09
CA GLY A 78 -15.70 -5.51 3.72
C GLY A 78 -16.93 -4.96 4.46
N ARG A 79 -16.76 -4.23 5.56
CA ARG A 79 -17.87 -3.75 6.40
C ARG A 79 -18.18 -2.27 6.18
N LEU A 80 -17.14 -1.45 6.07
CA LEU A 80 -17.28 0.00 5.93
C LEU A 80 -17.69 0.43 4.52
N ASN A 81 -18.25 1.62 4.41
CA ASN A 81 -18.51 2.22 3.10
C ASN A 81 -17.22 2.80 2.48
N ARG A 82 -17.28 3.13 1.18
CA ARG A 82 -16.13 3.61 0.39
C ARG A 82 -15.50 4.91 0.90
N ARG A 83 -16.24 5.74 1.64
CA ARG A 83 -15.75 7.00 2.20
C ARG A 83 -15.09 6.76 3.56
N GLU A 84 -15.75 5.98 4.41
CA GLU A 84 -15.26 5.58 5.73
C GLU A 84 -13.92 4.87 5.66
N ILE A 85 -13.81 3.82 4.84
CA ILE A 85 -12.55 3.06 4.77
C ILE A 85 -11.39 3.89 4.21
N ALA A 86 -11.67 4.76 3.24
CA ALA A 86 -10.68 5.66 2.68
C ALA A 86 -10.22 6.73 3.71
N ALA A 87 -11.11 7.17 4.58
CA ALA A 87 -10.79 8.08 5.68
C ALA A 87 -10.00 7.37 6.78
N LEU A 88 -10.40 6.16 7.18
CA LEU A 88 -9.73 5.33 8.20
C LEU A 88 -8.27 5.04 7.83
N VAL A 89 -8.03 4.67 6.57
CA VAL A 89 -6.66 4.43 6.06
C VAL A 89 -5.90 5.75 5.80
N GLY A 90 -6.58 6.90 5.82
CA GLY A 90 -5.97 8.22 5.61
C GLY A 90 -5.56 8.45 4.17
N ILE A 91 -6.36 7.99 3.20
CA ILE A 91 -6.16 8.21 1.75
C ILE A 91 -7.26 9.08 1.13
N ALA A 92 -8.26 9.48 1.90
CA ALA A 92 -9.21 10.51 1.51
C ALA A 92 -8.55 11.90 1.57
N PRO A 93 -8.61 12.72 0.50
CA PRO A 93 -8.11 14.10 0.55
C PRO A 93 -8.91 14.93 1.54
N MET A 94 -8.24 15.54 2.51
CA MET A 94 -8.84 16.39 3.54
C MET A 94 -8.71 17.88 3.17
N ALA A 95 -9.71 18.66 3.58
CA ALA A 95 -9.68 20.12 3.49
C ALA A 95 -8.63 20.70 4.42
N ASN A 96 -7.96 21.76 3.95
CA ASN A 96 -6.99 22.52 4.73
C ASN A 96 -7.32 24.00 4.57
N ASP A 97 -8.56 24.35 4.93
CA ASP A 97 -9.11 25.69 4.76
C ASP A 97 -9.19 26.36 6.14
N SER A 98 -8.95 27.67 6.17
CA SER A 98 -9.04 28.48 7.40
C SER A 98 -9.57 29.86 7.06
N GLY A 99 -10.72 30.24 7.62
CA GLY A 99 -11.38 31.51 7.28
C GLY A 99 -11.61 31.63 5.77
N SER A 100 -11.03 32.66 5.14
CA SER A 100 -11.07 32.89 3.69
C SER A 100 -10.02 32.10 2.89
N SER A 101 -9.06 31.45 3.55
CA SER A 101 -8.00 30.68 2.90
C SER A 101 -8.49 29.33 2.39
N LYS A 102 -8.22 29.03 1.11
CA LYS A 102 -8.48 27.72 0.49
C LYS A 102 -7.17 27.00 0.22
N GLY A 103 -6.82 26.05 1.09
CA GLY A 103 -5.57 25.30 0.99
C GLY A 103 -5.64 24.09 0.07
N ARG A 104 -4.47 23.67 -0.42
CA ARG A 104 -4.33 22.45 -1.23
C ARG A 104 -4.76 21.23 -0.41
N ARG A 105 -5.69 20.43 -0.94
CA ARG A 105 -6.12 19.17 -0.34
C ARG A 105 -4.96 18.17 -0.24
N ARG A 106 -4.82 17.51 0.89
CA ARG A 106 -3.78 16.51 1.16
C ARG A 106 -4.37 15.31 1.88
N ILE A 107 -3.73 14.16 1.73
CA ILE A 107 -4.00 13.02 2.59
C ILE A 107 -3.25 13.21 3.91
N GLN A 108 -3.89 12.89 5.03
CA GLN A 108 -3.33 13.06 6.38
C GLN A 108 -3.97 12.05 7.33
N GLY A 109 -3.28 11.74 8.44
CA GLY A 109 -3.79 10.89 9.51
C GLY A 109 -3.91 9.42 9.10
N GLY A 110 -4.87 8.70 9.69
CA GLY A 110 -5.22 7.31 9.38
C GLY A 110 -4.14 6.27 9.70
N ARG A 111 -4.38 5.02 9.30
CA ARG A 111 -3.44 3.90 9.50
C ARG A 111 -2.24 3.99 8.55
N PHE A 112 -1.13 4.54 9.06
CA PHE A 112 0.07 4.82 8.26
C PHE A 112 0.67 3.57 7.60
N ASP A 113 0.75 2.45 8.34
CA ASP A 113 1.37 1.22 7.84
C ASP A 113 0.57 0.61 6.69
N VAL A 114 -0.76 0.55 6.83
CA VAL A 114 -1.69 0.16 5.75
C VAL A 114 -1.51 1.06 4.53
N ARG A 115 -1.42 2.38 4.74
CA ARG A 115 -1.23 3.33 3.64
C ARG A 115 0.12 3.12 2.93
N ARG A 116 1.19 2.84 3.66
CA ARG A 116 2.54 2.60 3.09
C ARG A 116 2.55 1.37 2.20
N VAL A 117 1.93 0.29 2.67
CA VAL A 117 1.80 -0.96 1.93
C VAL A 117 0.90 -0.80 0.71
N LEU A 118 -0.25 -0.13 0.85
CA LEU A 118 -1.12 0.20 -0.27
C LEU A 118 -0.44 1.09 -1.32
N TYR A 119 0.48 1.96 -0.94
CA TYR A 119 1.25 2.75 -1.89
C TYR A 119 2.12 1.84 -2.78
N MET A 120 2.82 0.87 -2.20
CA MET A 120 3.62 -0.11 -2.94
C MET A 120 2.73 -1.01 -3.82
N ALA A 121 1.57 -1.41 -3.32
CA ALA A 121 0.59 -2.17 -4.08
C ALA A 121 0.05 -1.37 -5.28
N ALA A 122 -0.34 -0.11 -5.06
CA ALA A 122 -0.85 0.76 -6.12
C ALA A 122 0.22 1.09 -7.18
N LEU A 123 1.49 1.22 -6.77
CA LEU A 123 2.62 1.40 -7.69
C LEU A 123 2.81 0.20 -8.62
N THR A 124 2.58 -1.01 -8.10
CA THR A 124 2.63 -2.24 -8.91
C THR A 124 1.39 -2.38 -9.77
N ALA A 125 0.20 -2.14 -9.19
CA ALA A 125 -1.08 -2.19 -9.86
C ALA A 125 -1.15 -1.20 -11.04
N SER A 126 -0.62 0.02 -10.90
CA SER A 126 -0.60 1.00 -12.00
C SER A 126 0.22 0.56 -13.21
N ARG A 127 1.06 -0.47 -13.08
CA ARG A 127 1.85 -1.05 -14.17
C ARG A 127 1.29 -2.37 -14.69
N ARG A 128 0.77 -3.21 -13.79
CA ARG A 128 0.41 -4.61 -14.09
C ARG A 128 -1.09 -4.86 -14.14
N ASN A 129 -1.90 -4.07 -13.45
CA ASN A 129 -3.35 -4.22 -13.40
C ASN A 129 -4.00 -3.34 -14.48
N PRO A 130 -4.63 -3.90 -15.53
CA PRO A 130 -5.15 -3.12 -16.67
C PRO A 130 -6.11 -2.00 -16.26
N THR A 131 -7.00 -2.28 -15.30
CA THR A 131 -7.98 -1.31 -14.79
C THR A 131 -7.30 -0.16 -14.08
N ILE A 132 -6.35 -0.45 -13.18
CA ILE A 132 -5.65 0.60 -12.41
C ILE A 132 -4.68 1.37 -13.31
N LYS A 133 -4.00 0.70 -14.24
CA LYS A 133 -3.15 1.32 -15.26
C LYS A 133 -3.92 2.32 -16.11
N THR A 134 -5.05 1.91 -16.68
CA THR A 134 -5.89 2.81 -17.50
C THR A 134 -6.35 4.02 -16.70
N PHE A 135 -6.73 3.81 -15.44
CA PHE A 135 -7.11 4.89 -14.54
C PHE A 135 -5.95 5.85 -14.24
N TYR A 136 -4.75 5.31 -13.99
CA TYR A 136 -3.53 6.07 -13.77
C TYR A 136 -3.17 6.91 -15.00
N ASP A 137 -3.09 6.29 -16.17
CA ASP A 137 -2.71 6.95 -17.43
C ASP A 137 -3.69 8.09 -17.77
N ARG A 138 -4.99 7.89 -17.56
CA ARG A 138 -6.00 8.96 -17.72
C ARG A 138 -5.73 10.16 -16.81
N LEU A 139 -5.35 9.92 -15.55
CA LEU A 139 -5.04 11.01 -14.62
C LEU A 139 -3.76 11.75 -15.01
N ILE A 140 -2.75 11.04 -15.50
CA ILE A 140 -1.52 11.65 -16.01
C ILE A 140 -1.81 12.49 -17.25
N ALA A 141 -2.59 11.97 -18.20
CA ALA A 141 -3.02 12.70 -19.39
C ALA A 141 -3.82 13.97 -19.04
N ALA A 142 -4.60 13.93 -17.95
CA ALA A 142 -5.30 15.08 -17.39
C ALA A 142 -4.40 16.06 -16.60
N GLY A 143 -3.07 15.93 -16.68
CA GLY A 143 -2.10 16.82 -16.06
C GLY A 143 -1.94 16.66 -14.55
N LYS A 144 -2.42 15.55 -13.95
CA LYS A 144 -2.23 15.30 -12.52
C LYS A 144 -0.78 14.88 -12.24
N LEU A 145 -0.22 15.38 -11.13
CA LEU A 145 1.10 14.96 -10.66
C LEU A 145 1.13 13.44 -10.41
N PRO A 146 2.23 12.73 -10.74
CA PRO A 146 2.32 11.28 -10.59
C PRO A 146 1.96 10.76 -9.19
N LYS A 147 2.46 11.43 -8.13
CA LYS A 147 2.13 11.06 -6.74
C LYS A 147 0.64 11.22 -6.43
N VAL A 148 -0.02 12.23 -6.98
CA VAL A 148 -1.46 12.45 -6.78
C VAL A 148 -2.26 11.39 -7.53
N ALA A 149 -1.84 11.03 -8.74
CA ALA A 149 -2.45 9.95 -9.51
C ALA A 149 -2.30 8.60 -8.79
N LEU A 150 -1.14 8.31 -8.20
CA LEU A 150 -0.94 7.10 -7.39
C LEU A 150 -1.84 7.07 -6.15
N VAL A 151 -2.01 8.18 -5.44
CA VAL A 151 -2.95 8.25 -4.29
C VAL A 151 -4.39 7.98 -4.73
N ALA A 152 -4.80 8.49 -5.89
CA ALA A 152 -6.11 8.16 -6.46
C ALA A 152 -6.22 6.66 -6.81
N CYS A 153 -5.15 6.05 -7.32
CA CYS A 153 -5.08 4.61 -7.58
C CYS A 153 -5.17 3.78 -6.29
N MET A 154 -4.48 4.20 -5.22
CA MET A 154 -4.59 3.58 -3.89
C MET A 154 -6.04 3.59 -3.41
N ARG A 155 -6.73 4.72 -3.58
CA ARG A 155 -8.15 4.83 -3.21
C ARG A 155 -9.02 3.91 -4.06
N LYS A 156 -8.85 3.88 -5.38
CA LYS A 156 -9.60 2.97 -6.27
C LYS A 156 -9.39 1.52 -5.84
N LEU A 157 -8.13 1.11 -5.68
CA LEU A 157 -7.74 -0.24 -5.24
C LEU A 157 -8.37 -0.61 -3.89
N LEU A 158 -8.21 0.21 -2.84
CA LEU A 158 -8.76 -0.06 -1.52
C LEU A 158 -10.29 -0.18 -1.54
N THR A 159 -10.98 0.72 -2.25
CA THR A 159 -12.45 0.68 -2.31
C THR A 159 -12.97 -0.54 -3.07
N THR A 160 -12.21 -1.02 -4.06
CA THR A 160 -12.53 -2.25 -4.77
C THR A 160 -12.29 -3.47 -3.90
N LEU A 161 -11.14 -3.57 -3.21
CA LEU A 161 -10.87 -4.66 -2.25
C LEU A 161 -11.95 -4.73 -1.16
N ASN A 162 -12.37 -3.57 -0.64
CA ASN A 162 -13.46 -3.50 0.31
C ASN A 162 -14.79 -4.05 -0.25
N ALA A 163 -15.10 -3.77 -1.52
CA ALA A 163 -16.29 -4.32 -2.17
C ALA A 163 -16.16 -5.82 -2.47
N MET A 164 -14.97 -6.29 -2.83
CA MET A 164 -14.66 -7.71 -3.06
C MET A 164 -14.86 -8.52 -1.79
N VAL A 165 -14.31 -8.08 -0.66
CA VAL A 165 -14.49 -8.76 0.64
C VAL A 165 -15.95 -8.77 1.05
N ARG A 166 -16.68 -7.66 0.83
CA ARG A 166 -18.12 -7.58 1.14
C ARG A 166 -18.98 -8.54 0.32
N THR A 167 -18.63 -8.75 -0.95
CA THR A 167 -19.42 -9.59 -1.87
C THR A 167 -18.85 -10.99 -2.04
N ASN A 168 -17.72 -11.28 -1.41
CA ASN A 168 -16.91 -12.49 -1.61
C ASN A 168 -16.66 -12.82 -3.09
N LYS A 169 -16.36 -11.80 -3.89
CA LYS A 169 -16.07 -11.96 -5.33
C LYS A 169 -14.63 -11.56 -5.64
N PRO A 170 -13.87 -12.41 -6.38
CA PRO A 170 -12.51 -12.09 -6.77
C PRO A 170 -12.45 -10.88 -7.71
N TRP A 171 -11.26 -10.34 -7.89
CA TRP A 171 -11.04 -9.20 -8.77
C TRP A 171 -11.45 -9.54 -10.20
N ASP A 172 -12.27 -8.68 -10.80
CA ASP A 172 -12.71 -8.81 -12.18
C ASP A 172 -12.43 -7.51 -12.94
N ASN A 173 -11.61 -7.59 -13.98
CA ASN A 173 -11.24 -6.43 -14.79
C ASN A 173 -12.45 -5.84 -15.56
N SER A 174 -13.47 -6.64 -15.84
CA SER A 174 -14.67 -6.22 -16.59
C SER A 174 -15.56 -5.28 -15.78
N LEU A 175 -15.61 -5.45 -14.45
CA LEU A 175 -16.48 -4.69 -13.55
C LEU A 175 -15.94 -3.30 -13.21
N HIS A 176 -14.74 -2.95 -13.67
CA HIS A 176 -14.01 -1.76 -13.21
C HIS A 176 -13.53 -0.84 -14.34
N GLY A 177 -13.91 -1.15 -15.59
CA GLY A 177 -13.71 -0.33 -16.78
C GLY A 177 -14.68 0.84 -16.84
N ALA A 178 -14.39 1.90 -16.09
CA ALA A 178 -14.97 3.24 -16.26
C ALA A 178 -14.03 4.31 -15.67
#